data_AF-A0A803VCS4-F1
#
_entry.id   AF-A0A803VCS4-F1
#
_cell.length_a   1.000
_cell.length_b   1.000
_cell.length_c   1.000
_cell.angle_alpha   90.00
_cell.angle_beta   90.00
_cell.angle_gamma   90.00
#
_symmetry.space_group_name_H-M   'P 1'
#
loop_
_entity.id
_entity.type
_entity.pdbx_description
1 polymer ?
#
loop_
_entity_poly.entity_id
_entity_poly.type
_entity_poly.pdbx_seq_one_letter_code
_entity_poly.pdbx_strand_id
1 'polypeptide(L)' 'MKRKLALSEMQLVLLVLLVWLPTRSVLADSLEDEAKNNITIFTRILDRLLDGYDNRLRPGLGGNKTN' A
#
# COMPACT_ATOMS: atom_id res chain seq x y z
N MET A 1 -21.27 -20.83 -41.88
CA MET A 1 -21.36 -19.53 -41.17
C MET A 1 -21.05 -19.62 -39.67
N LYS A 2 -21.57 -20.61 -38.92
CA LYS A 2 -21.42 -20.73 -37.44
C LYS A 2 -19.98 -20.68 -36.90
N ARG A 3 -19.00 -21.24 -37.62
CA ARG A 3 -17.58 -21.23 -37.22
C ARG A 3 -16.92 -19.84 -37.28
N LYS A 4 -17.34 -18.97 -38.21
CA LYS A 4 -16.83 -17.60 -38.33
C LYS A 4 -17.36 -16.71 -37.20
N LEU A 5 -18.60 -16.93 -36.79
CA LEU A 5 -19.21 -16.26 -35.64
C LEU A 5 -18.43 -16.59 -34.36
N ALA A 6 -18.16 -17.89 -34.11
CA ALA A 6 -17.39 -18.32 -32.94
C ALA A 6 -15.96 -17.72 -32.91
N LEU A 7 -15.29 -17.61 -34.05
CA LEU A 7 -13.96 -16.96 -34.12
C LEU A 7 -14.02 -15.47 -33.76
N SER A 8 -15.06 -14.75 -34.18
CA SER A 8 -15.29 -13.34 -33.84
C SER A 8 -15.54 -13.15 -32.34
N GLU A 9 -16.39 -13.98 -31.74
CA GLU A 9 -16.67 -13.95 -30.30
C GLU A 9 -15.40 -14.20 -29.47
N MET A 10 -14.60 -15.20 -29.85
CA MET A 10 -13.32 -15.48 -29.20
C MET A 10 -12.32 -14.33 -29.35
N GLN A 11 -12.30 -13.65 -30.50
CA GLN A 11 -11.47 -12.47 -30.71
C GLN A 11 -11.89 -11.30 -29.81
N LEU A 12 -13.19 -11.07 -29.65
CA LEU A 12 -13.71 -10.02 -28.76
C LEU A 12 -13.35 -10.33 -27.30
N VAL A 13 -13.52 -11.58 -26.86
CA VAL A 13 -13.11 -12.00 -25.51
C VAL A 13 -11.60 -11.83 -25.31
N LEU A 14 -10.78 -12.20 -26.30
CA LEU A 14 -9.34 -12.03 -26.25
C LEU A 14 -8.95 -10.55 -26.15
N LEU A 15 -9.59 -9.66 -26.92
CA LEU A 15 -9.36 -8.22 -26.88
C LEU A 15 -9.77 -7.62 -25.52
N VAL A 16 -10.90 -8.05 -24.96
CA VAL A 16 -11.34 -7.63 -23.62
C VAL A 16 -10.34 -8.09 -22.56
N LEU A 17 -9.85 -9.33 -22.62
CA LEU A 17 -8.82 -9.83 -21.71
C LEU A 17 -7.52 -9.04 -21.84
N LEU A 18 -7.08 -8.74 -23.07
CA LEU A 18 -5.85 -7.99 -23.33
C LEU A 18 -5.87 -6.58 -22.72
N VAL A 19 -7.04 -5.94 -22.65
CA VAL A 19 -7.23 -4.62 -22.03
C VAL A 19 -7.46 -4.73 -20.50
N TRP A 20 -8.15 -5.78 -20.05
CA TRP A 20 -8.50 -5.98 -18.64
C TRP A 20 -7.31 -6.42 -17.77
N LEU A 21 -6.39 -7.21 -18.32
CA LEU A 21 -5.21 -7.69 -17.59
C LEU A 21 -4.30 -6.54 -17.09
N PRO A 22 -3.83 -5.60 -17.95
CA PRO A 22 -2.92 -4.53 -17.52
C PRO A 22 -3.58 -3.49 -16.61
N THR A 23 -4.87 -3.19 -16.80
CA THR A 23 -5.61 -2.24 -15.95
C THR A 23 -5.74 -2.75 -14.51
N ARG A 24 -5.84 -4.07 -14.32
CA ARG A 24 -5.92 -4.69 -13.00
C ARG A 24 -4.57 -4.71 -12.27
N SER A 25 -3.45 -4.84 -12.98
CA SER A 25 -2.11 -4.76 -12.38
C SER A 25 -1.79 -3.37 -11.86
N VAL A 26 -2.05 -2.31 -12.64
CA VAL A 26 -1.73 -0.92 -12.23
C VAL A 26 -2.51 -0.50 -10.97
N LEU A 27 -3.77 -0.91 -10.85
CA LEU A 27 -4.57 -0.63 -9.65
C LEU A 27 -4.08 -1.40 -8.42
N ALA A 28 -3.60 -2.63 -8.59
CA ALA A 28 -3.06 -3.42 -7.49
C ALA A 28 -1.74 -2.82 -6.97
N ASP A 29 -0.85 -2.41 -7.88
CA ASP A 29 0.43 -1.80 -7.54
C ASP A 29 0.23 -0.48 -6.78
N SER A 30 -0.71 0.37 -7.21
CA SER A 30 -1.01 1.63 -6.51
C SER A 30 -1.48 1.44 -5.07
N LEU A 31 -2.31 0.43 -4.81
CA LEU A 31 -2.83 0.15 -3.47
C LEU A 31 -1.73 -0.46 -2.58
N GLU A 32 -0.91 -1.35 -3.14
CA GLU A 32 0.21 -1.95 -2.45
C GLU A 32 1.26 -0.91 -2.06
N ASP A 33 1.55 0.05 -2.95
CA ASP A 33 2.49 1.14 -2.70
C ASP A 33 1.99 2.11 -1.63
N GLU A 34 0.69 2.43 -1.62
CA GLU A 34 0.09 3.24 -0.55
C GLU A 34 0.16 2.53 0.81
N ALA A 35 -0.16 1.23 0.85
CA ALA A 35 -0.06 0.42 2.06
C ALA A 35 1.40 0.34 2.57
N LYS A 36 2.37 0.10 1.68
CA LYS A 36 3.81 0.08 2.02
C LYS A 36 4.30 1.43 2.53
N ASN A 37 3.86 2.53 1.92
CA ASN A 37 4.19 3.87 2.37
C ASN A 37 3.65 4.09 3.80
N ASN A 38 2.38 3.77 4.04
CA ASN A 38 1.77 3.88 5.37
C ASN A 38 2.55 3.09 6.43
N ILE A 39 2.90 1.84 6.13
CA ILE A 39 3.73 1.01 7.02
C ILE A 39 5.08 1.69 7.31
N THR A 40 5.75 2.22 6.29
CA THR A 40 7.03 2.92 6.42
C THR A 40 6.91 4.18 7.28
N ILE A 41 5.81 4.91 7.18
CA ILE A 41 5.56 6.07 8.04
C ILE A 41 5.38 5.62 9.50
N PHE A 42 4.60 4.58 9.76
CA PHE A 42 4.40 4.06 11.12
C PHE A 42 5.70 3.55 11.74
N THR A 43 6.53 2.80 11.01
CA THR A 43 7.82 2.33 11.53
C THR A 43 8.74 3.49 11.86
N ARG A 44 8.82 4.53 11.00
CA ARG A 44 9.62 5.74 11.29
C ARG A 44 9.11 6.51 12.51
N ILE A 45 7.80 6.52 12.75
CA ILE A 45 7.22 7.13 13.96
C ILE A 45 7.64 6.33 15.19
N LEU A 46 7.50 5.00 15.15
CA LEU A 46 7.91 4.13 16.25
C LEU A 46 9.40 4.24 16.54
N ASP A 47 10.25 4.22 15.52
CA ASP A 47 11.70 4.38 15.68
C ASP A 47 12.02 5.69 16.39
N ARG A 48 11.39 6.81 15.99
CA ARG A 48 11.57 8.12 16.63
C ARG A 48 11.02 8.19 18.06
N LEU A 49 9.96 7.45 18.36
CA LEU A 49 9.38 7.40 19.70
C LEU A 49 10.20 6.53 20.64
N LEU A 50 10.85 5.49 20.12
CA LEU A 50 11.68 4.58 20.90
C LEU A 50 13.11 5.08 21.03
N ASP A 51 13.59 5.87 20.06
CA ASP A 51 14.92 6.50 20.10
C ASP A 51 15.02 7.48 21.30
N GLY A 52 15.83 7.11 22.29
CA GLY A 52 16.01 7.89 23.51
C GLY A 52 14.88 7.76 24.54
N TYR A 53 13.88 6.90 24.34
CA TYR A 53 12.84 6.66 25.33
C TYR A 53 13.30 5.64 26.39
N ASP A 54 13.54 6.12 27.60
CA ASP A 54 13.83 5.27 28.76
C ASP A 54 12.53 4.94 29.52
N ASN A 55 12.02 3.72 29.34
CA ASN A 55 10.80 3.20 29.99
C ASN A 55 10.81 3.27 31.52
N ARG A 56 11.99 3.42 32.13
CA ARG A 56 12.15 3.49 33.58
C ARG A 56 11.87 4.89 34.12
N LEU A 57 11.96 5.90 33.27
CA LEU A 57 11.71 7.29 33.63
C LEU A 57 10.23 7.59 33.48
N ARG A 58 9.59 7.97 34.59
CA ARG A 58 8.22 8.45 34.54
C ARG A 58 8.22 9.83 33.88
N PRO A 59 7.29 10.13 32.95
CA PRO A 59 7.14 11.48 32.43
C PRO A 59 6.99 12.48 33.59
N GLY A 60 7.88 13.49 33.67
CA GLY A 60 7.89 14.49 34.74
C GLY A 60 8.70 14.15 36.01
N LEU A 61 9.54 13.11 36.00
CA LEU A 61 10.37 12.72 37.16
C LEU A 61 11.60 13.64 37.41
N GLY A 62 11.91 14.54 36.46
CA GLY A 62 12.89 15.61 36.62
C GLY A 62 12.18 16.95 36.69
N GLY A 63 12.38 17.69 37.78
CA GLY A 63 11.61 18.85 38.20
C GLY A 63 11.26 19.85 37.09
N ASN A 64 10.07 20.45 37.26
CA ASN A 64 9.80 21.85 36.93
C ASN A 64 11.10 22.63 36.64
N LYS A 65 11.29 23.04 35.38
CA LYS A 65 12.18 24.16 35.07
C LYS A 65 11.81 25.28 36.03
N THR A 66 12.71 25.55 36.95
CA THR A 66 12.60 26.59 37.96
C THR A 66 12.33 27.92 37.27
N ASN A 67 11.34 28.61 37.81
CA ASN A 67 11.17 30.06 37.72
C ASN A 67 12.48 30.82 37.98
#